data_AF-A0A5S3WIU8-F1
#
_entry.id   AF-A0A5S3WIU8-F1
#
_cell.length_a   1.000
_cell.length_b   1.000
_cell.length_c   1.000
_cell.angle_alpha   90.00
_cell.angle_beta   90.00
_cell.angle_gamma   90.00
#
_symmetry.space_group_name_H-M   'P 1'
#
loop_
_entity.id
_entity.type
_entity.pdbx_description
1 polymer ?
#
loop_
_entity_poly.entity_id
_entity_poly.type
_entity_poly.pdbx_seq_one_letter_code
_entity_poly.pdbx_strand_id
1 'polypeptide(L)'
;MTYATADDMKTRFNDQDLILLTERENSTPGEVDMMVLTQSLVDASAEINAYLSGRYTLPLSTVPTALVRVCCDIARYFLSSDNAPEHIHQRYTDALKFLKLVNEGKVALGIDSQGDKATTNDTAHIESAGSVFARDKSTGFI
;
A
#
# COMPACT_ATOMS: atom_id res chain seq x y z
N MET A 1 -16.85 0.34 -0.05
CA MET A 1 -16.13 1.09 0.99
C MET A 1 -14.84 1.61 0.39
N THR A 2 -14.39 2.79 0.80
CA THR A 2 -13.08 3.33 0.40
C THR A 2 -12.00 2.88 1.37
N TYR A 3 -10.77 2.72 0.88
CA TYR A 3 -9.63 2.33 1.70
C TYR A 3 -8.92 3.52 2.36
N ALA A 4 -9.16 4.73 1.86
CA ALA A 4 -8.63 5.97 2.41
C ALA A 4 -9.74 7.02 2.53
N THR A 5 -9.52 7.99 3.40
CA THR A 5 -10.40 9.14 3.62
C THR A 5 -9.81 10.42 3.03
N ALA A 6 -10.63 11.47 2.91
CA ALA A 6 -10.15 12.80 2.54
C ALA A 6 -9.14 13.36 3.55
N ASP A 7 -9.24 12.98 4.83
CA ASP A 7 -8.30 13.40 5.87
C ASP A 7 -6.91 12.75 5.71
N ASP A 8 -6.87 11.47 5.29
CA ASP A 8 -5.62 10.79 4.94
C ASP A 8 -4.90 11.46 3.77
N MET A 9 -5.66 11.96 2.80
CA MET A 9 -5.15 12.74 1.68
C MET A 9 -4.56 14.06 2.18
N LYS A 10 -5.28 14.82 3.02
CA LYS A 10 -4.81 16.11 3.58
C LYS A 10 -3.59 15.96 4.48
N THR A 11 -3.53 14.87 5.26
CA THR A 11 -2.37 14.59 6.11
C THR A 11 -1.12 14.26 5.29
N ARG A 12 -1.29 13.66 4.11
CA ARG A 12 -0.18 13.23 3.24
C ARG A 12 0.22 14.26 2.19
N PHE A 13 -0.75 15.01 1.70
CA PHE A 13 -0.60 15.99 0.63
C PHE A 13 -1.08 17.34 1.13
N ASN A 14 -0.33 18.39 0.81
CA ASN A 14 -0.67 19.73 1.26
C ASN A 14 -2.07 20.14 0.75
N ASP A 15 -2.87 20.85 1.57
CA ASP A 15 -4.23 21.27 1.16
C ASP A 15 -4.21 22.06 -0.16
N GLN A 16 -3.19 22.91 -0.39
CA GLN A 16 -3.04 23.65 -1.65
C GLN A 16 -2.87 22.76 -2.88
N ASP A 17 -2.12 21.65 -2.75
CA ASP A 17 -1.94 20.67 -3.82
C ASP A 17 -3.29 20.01 -4.14
N LEU A 18 -4.07 19.65 -3.10
CA LEU A 18 -5.38 19.03 -3.26
C LEU A 18 -6.41 19.99 -3.87
N ILE A 19 -6.38 21.27 -3.50
CA ILE A 19 -7.24 22.29 -4.12
C ILE A 19 -6.95 22.34 -5.62
N LEU A 20 -5.68 22.51 -6.02
CA LEU A 20 -5.28 22.55 -7.43
C LEU A 20 -5.68 21.27 -8.21
N LEU A 21 -5.54 20.11 -7.57
CA LEU A 21 -5.86 18.81 -8.18
C LEU A 21 -7.37 18.53 -8.27
N THR A 22 -8.17 19.16 -7.41
CA THR A 22 -9.63 19.00 -7.38
C THR A 22 -10.37 20.15 -8.05
N GLU A 23 -9.65 21.20 -8.46
CA GLU A 23 -10.20 22.36 -9.15
C GLU A 23 -10.83 21.94 -10.49
N ARG A 24 -12.16 22.04 -10.56
CA ARG A 24 -12.96 21.83 -11.77
C ARG A 24 -13.81 23.07 -12.03
N GLU A 25 -14.41 23.17 -13.22
CA GLU A 25 -15.28 24.29 -13.59
C GLU A 25 -16.44 24.56 -12.60
N ASN A 26 -16.89 23.54 -11.87
CA ASN A 26 -18.00 23.64 -10.91
C ASN A 26 -17.56 23.80 -9.45
N SER A 27 -16.26 23.88 -9.17
CA SER A 27 -15.72 23.91 -7.80
C SER A 27 -15.56 25.35 -7.30
N THR A 28 -15.74 25.56 -5.99
CA THR A 28 -15.49 26.87 -5.35
C THR A 28 -13.97 27.15 -5.38
N PRO A 29 -13.52 28.29 -5.94
CA PRO A 29 -12.10 28.62 -5.99
C PRO A 29 -11.50 28.69 -4.58
N GLY A 30 -10.42 27.95 -4.34
CA GLY A 30 -9.73 27.93 -3.05
C GLY A 30 -10.26 26.89 -2.05
N GLU A 31 -11.25 26.07 -2.41
CA GLU A 31 -11.71 24.95 -1.60
C GLU A 31 -11.48 23.61 -2.31
N VAL A 32 -11.25 22.56 -1.51
CA VAL A 32 -11.13 21.20 -2.03
C VAL A 32 -12.51 20.71 -2.44
N ASP A 33 -12.67 20.30 -3.70
CA ASP A 33 -13.91 19.68 -4.15
C ASP A 33 -14.02 18.26 -3.58
N MET A 34 -14.79 18.15 -2.50
CA MET A 34 -15.01 16.90 -1.80
C MET A 34 -15.74 15.85 -2.66
N MET A 35 -16.54 16.27 -3.64
CA MET A 35 -17.26 15.34 -4.51
C MET A 35 -16.30 14.66 -5.47
N VAL A 36 -15.45 15.45 -6.13
CA VAL A 36 -14.40 14.95 -7.03
C VAL A 36 -13.40 14.08 -6.27
N LEU A 37 -12.93 14.55 -5.11
CA LEU A 37 -12.00 13.80 -4.27
C LEU A 37 -12.59 12.45 -3.82
N THR A 38 -13.84 12.44 -3.38
CA THR A 38 -14.51 11.21 -2.94
C THR A 38 -14.69 10.25 -4.11
N GLN A 39 -15.06 10.76 -5.29
CA GLN A 39 -15.20 9.94 -6.49
C GLN A 39 -13.87 9.27 -6.87
N SER A 40 -12.76 10.03 -6.90
CA SER A 40 -11.44 9.46 -7.18
C SER A 40 -11.00 8.43 -6.13
N LEU A 41 -11.34 8.61 -4.85
CA LEU A 41 -11.10 7.62 -3.80
C LEU A 41 -11.93 6.33 -4.00
N VAL A 42 -13.18 6.46 -4.46
CA VAL A 42 -14.05 5.32 -4.78
C VAL A 42 -13.48 4.55 -5.98
N ASP A 43 -13.08 5.24 -7.04
CA ASP A 43 -12.50 4.62 -8.23
C ASP A 43 -11.19 3.90 -7.91
N ALA A 44 -10.30 4.56 -7.15
CA ALA A 44 -9.05 3.94 -6.69
C ALA A 44 -9.30 2.70 -5.82
N SER A 45 -10.33 2.77 -4.96
CA SER A 45 -10.71 1.63 -4.12
C SER A 45 -11.29 0.48 -4.94
N ALA A 46 -12.06 0.77 -5.98
CA ALA A 46 -12.59 -0.23 -6.91
C ALA A 46 -11.45 -0.93 -7.67
N GLU A 47 -10.43 -0.19 -8.10
CA GLU A 47 -9.25 -0.77 -8.74
C GLU A 47 -8.49 -1.69 -7.78
N ILE A 48 -8.21 -1.25 -6.56
CA ILE A 48 -7.58 -2.08 -5.52
C ILE A 48 -8.40 -3.36 -5.27
N ASN A 49 -9.73 -3.24 -5.17
CA ASN A 49 -10.62 -4.38 -4.99
C ASN A 49 -10.50 -5.41 -6.10
N ALA A 50 -10.37 -4.96 -7.36
CA ALA A 50 -10.22 -5.86 -8.51
C ALA A 50 -8.93 -6.69 -8.44
N TYR A 51 -7.83 -6.13 -7.91
CA TYR A 51 -6.60 -6.89 -7.68
C TYR A 51 -6.69 -7.82 -6.47
N LEU A 52 -7.42 -7.42 -5.43
CA LEU A 52 -7.55 -8.20 -4.20
C LEU A 52 -8.58 -9.35 -4.32
N SER A 53 -9.60 -9.21 -5.16
CA SER A 53 -10.69 -10.20 -5.31
C SER A 53 -10.22 -11.56 -5.79
N GLY A 54 -9.02 -11.66 -6.38
CA GLY A 54 -8.41 -12.93 -6.76
C GLY A 54 -7.90 -13.76 -5.58
N ARG A 55 -7.63 -13.15 -4.42
CA ARG A 55 -6.97 -13.80 -3.28
C ARG A 55 -7.65 -13.58 -1.93
N TYR A 56 -8.27 -12.43 -1.70
CA TYR A 56 -8.89 -12.07 -0.42
C TYR A 56 -10.42 -12.01 -0.56
N THR A 57 -11.11 -12.38 0.52
CA THR A 57 -12.56 -12.19 0.61
C THR A 57 -12.86 -10.73 0.97
N LEU A 58 -13.67 -10.09 0.13
CA LEU A 58 -14.14 -8.72 0.33
C LEU A 58 -15.50 -8.74 1.04
N PRO A 59 -15.77 -7.82 1.98
CA PRO A 59 -14.93 -6.71 2.44
C PRO A 59 -13.85 -7.14 3.44
N LEU A 60 -12.67 -6.52 3.36
CA LEU A 60 -11.58 -6.72 4.33
C LEU A 60 -11.99 -6.22 5.72
N SER A 61 -11.75 -7.02 6.76
CA SER A 61 -12.10 -6.66 8.15
C SER A 61 -11.14 -5.64 8.78
N THR A 62 -9.92 -5.50 8.26
CA THR A 62 -8.92 -4.53 8.72
C THR A 62 -8.22 -3.99 7.49
N VAL A 63 -8.19 -2.65 7.35
CA VAL A 63 -7.49 -1.97 6.28
C VAL A 63 -6.05 -1.68 6.73
N PRO A 64 -5.03 -2.31 6.15
CA PRO A 64 -3.64 -2.01 6.48
C PRO A 64 -3.27 -0.60 6.00
N THR A 65 -2.38 0.07 6.74
CA THR A 65 -1.83 1.39 6.37
C THR A 65 -1.15 1.39 4.99
N ALA A 66 -0.66 0.23 4.55
CA ALA A 66 -0.13 0.03 3.20
C ALA A 66 -1.20 0.25 2.12
N LEU A 67 -2.43 -0.28 2.30
CA LEU A 67 -3.53 -0.06 1.36
C LEU A 67 -4.00 1.39 1.36
N VAL A 68 -4.01 2.04 2.53
CA VAL A 68 -4.33 3.48 2.62
C VAL A 68 -3.35 4.29 1.76
N ARG A 69 -2.05 4.01 1.89
CA ARG A 69 -1.02 4.69 1.09
C ARG A 69 -1.20 4.46 -0.41
N VAL A 70 -1.39 3.20 -0.82
CA VAL A 70 -1.60 2.83 -2.23
C VAL A 70 -2.85 3.49 -2.80
N CYS A 71 -3.96 3.50 -2.04
CA CYS A 71 -5.20 4.17 -2.42
C CYS A 71 -5.00 5.68 -2.62
N CYS A 72 -4.26 6.34 -1.74
CA CYS A 72 -3.94 7.76 -1.87
C CYS A 72 -3.07 8.04 -3.12
N ASP A 73 -2.05 7.22 -3.38
CA ASP A 73 -1.17 7.39 -4.55
C ASP A 73 -1.96 7.19 -5.88
N ILE A 74 -2.86 6.19 -5.95
CA ILE A 74 -3.71 5.95 -7.13
C ILE A 74 -4.74 7.08 -7.31
N ALA A 75 -5.44 7.47 -6.25
CA ALA A 75 -6.43 8.54 -6.33
C ALA A 75 -5.79 9.88 -6.72
N ARG A 76 -4.54 10.17 -6.27
CA ARG A 76 -3.79 11.34 -6.74
C ARG A 76 -3.52 11.31 -8.25
N TYR A 77 -3.18 10.13 -8.78
CA TYR A 77 -2.98 9.96 -10.22
C TYR A 77 -4.27 10.23 -11.00
N PHE A 78 -5.41 9.73 -10.54
CA PHE A 78 -6.71 10.01 -11.16
C PHE A 78 -7.10 11.49 -11.14
N LEU A 79 -6.76 12.21 -10.07
CA LEU A 79 -6.99 13.65 -9.99
C LEU A 79 -6.08 14.44 -10.94
N SER A 80 -4.83 13.98 -11.13
CA SER A 80 -3.81 14.68 -11.92
C SER A 80 -4.12 14.79 -13.43
N SER A 81 -5.14 14.09 -13.93
CA SER A 81 -5.62 14.16 -15.32
C SER A 81 -4.47 13.96 -16.35
N ASP A 82 -4.62 14.45 -17.59
CA ASP A 82 -3.68 14.22 -18.71
C ASP A 82 -2.24 14.74 -18.50
N ASN A 83 -2.03 15.65 -17.53
CA ASN A 83 -0.73 16.27 -17.26
C ASN A 83 -0.13 15.82 -15.92
N ALA A 84 -0.25 14.54 -15.59
CA ALA A 84 0.41 13.99 -14.42
C ALA A 84 1.95 14.07 -14.57
N PRO A 85 2.67 14.74 -13.67
CA PRO A 85 4.13 14.77 -13.70
C PRO A 85 4.70 13.35 -13.52
N GLU A 86 5.88 13.13 -14.09
CA GLU A 86 6.49 11.79 -14.19
C GLU A 86 6.65 11.08 -12.83
N HIS A 87 6.92 11.84 -11.76
CA HIS A 87 7.01 11.29 -10.40
C HIS A 87 5.69 10.72 -9.87
N ILE A 88 4.53 11.27 -10.27
CA ILE A 88 3.21 10.75 -9.90
C ILE A 88 2.91 9.50 -10.71
N HIS A 89 3.19 9.54 -12.01
CA HIS A 89 3.06 8.36 -12.86
C HIS A 89 3.93 7.19 -12.36
N GLN A 90 5.17 7.46 -11.96
CA GLN A 90 6.06 6.45 -11.38
C GLN A 90 5.47 5.85 -10.09
N ARG A 91 4.98 6.69 -9.17
CA ARG A 91 4.30 6.21 -7.95
C ARG A 91 3.06 5.37 -8.25
N TYR A 92 2.26 5.76 -9.24
CA TYR A 92 1.12 4.97 -9.70
C TYR A 92 1.56 3.60 -10.24
N THR A 93 2.59 3.56 -11.09
CA THR A 93 3.10 2.28 -11.59
C THR A 93 3.67 1.39 -10.49
N ASP A 94 4.31 1.96 -9.47
CA ASP A 94 4.84 1.20 -8.34
C ASP A 94 3.72 0.69 -7.41
N ALA A 95 2.65 1.48 -7.24
CA ALA A 95 1.42 1.04 -6.58
C ALA A 95 0.79 -0.16 -7.31
N LEU A 96 0.69 -0.12 -8.64
CA LEU A 96 0.19 -1.26 -9.43
C LEU A 96 1.09 -2.49 -9.32
N LYS A 97 2.42 -2.33 -9.34
CA LYS A 97 3.36 -3.44 -9.14
C LYS A 97 3.16 -4.07 -7.75
N PHE A 98 3.01 -3.25 -6.71
CA PHE A 98 2.73 -3.73 -5.36
C PHE A 98 1.43 -4.53 -5.31
N LEU A 99 0.33 -4.04 -5.90
CA LEU A 99 -0.95 -4.76 -5.96
C LEU A 99 -0.83 -6.09 -6.72
N LYS A 100 -0.06 -6.13 -7.81
CA LYS A 100 0.23 -7.38 -8.53
C LYS A 100 1.00 -8.37 -7.66
N LEU A 101 2.03 -7.94 -6.94
CA LEU A 101 2.78 -8.79 -6.01
C LEU A 101 1.91 -9.32 -4.86
N VAL A 102 0.96 -8.52 -4.39
CA VAL A 102 -0.02 -8.94 -3.38
C VAL A 102 -0.98 -10.00 -3.93
N ASN A 103 -1.48 -9.82 -5.15
CA ASN A 103 -2.33 -10.79 -5.83
C ASN A 103 -1.56 -12.12 -6.08
N GLU A 104 -0.31 -12.04 -6.55
CA GLU A 104 0.60 -13.19 -6.69
C GLU A 104 0.95 -13.86 -5.34
N GLY A 105 0.71 -13.19 -4.22
CA GLY A 105 1.04 -13.68 -2.88
C GLY A 105 2.50 -13.57 -2.47
N LYS A 106 3.31 -12.81 -3.23
CA LYS A 106 4.71 -12.53 -2.89
C LYS A 106 4.85 -11.51 -1.77
N VAL A 107 3.85 -10.63 -1.63
CA VAL A 107 3.78 -9.64 -0.58
C VAL A 107 2.52 -9.88 0.23
N ALA A 108 2.69 -10.18 1.52
CA ALA A 108 1.59 -10.25 2.46
C ALA A 108 1.22 -8.83 2.91
N LEU A 109 -0.07 -8.54 2.97
CA LEU A 109 -0.59 -7.26 3.49
C LEU A 109 -0.44 -7.13 5.01
N GLY A 110 0.18 -8.11 5.68
CA GLY A 110 0.30 -8.18 7.14
C GLY A 110 -1.03 -8.48 7.86
N ILE A 111 -2.10 -8.68 7.09
CA ILE A 111 -3.37 -9.25 7.52
C ILE A 111 -3.27 -10.76 7.31
N ASP A 112 -2.83 -11.45 8.35
CA ASP A 112 -3.23 -12.85 8.49
C ASP A 112 -4.78 -12.89 8.47
N SER A 113 -5.31 -13.91 7.80
CA SER A 113 -6.65 -14.48 7.93
C SER A 113 -7.21 -14.58 9.38
N GLN A 114 -6.39 -14.37 10.40
CA GLN A 114 -6.78 -14.00 11.75
C GLN A 114 -6.20 -12.62 12.06
N GLY A 115 -7.04 -11.66 12.48
CA GLY A 115 -6.68 -10.26 12.73
C GLY A 115 -5.66 -9.98 13.84
N ASP A 116 -4.58 -10.75 13.92
CA ASP A 116 -3.39 -10.41 14.67
C ASP A 116 -2.39 -9.77 13.71
N LYS A 117 -1.83 -8.63 14.14
CA LYS A 117 -0.78 -7.94 13.42
C LYS A 117 0.31 -8.96 13.13
N ALA A 118 0.68 -9.14 11.86
CA ALA A 118 1.92 -9.82 11.54
C ALA A 118 3.06 -9.03 12.21
N THR A 119 3.46 -9.49 13.40
CA THR A 119 4.77 -9.19 13.97
C THR A 119 5.73 -9.62 12.89
N THR A 120 6.35 -8.65 12.22
CA THR A 120 7.49 -8.87 11.36
C THR A 120 8.53 -9.57 12.23
N ASN A 121 8.52 -10.90 12.18
CA ASN A 121 9.62 -11.71 12.63
C ASN A 121 10.72 -11.49 11.60
N ASP A 122 11.40 -10.36 11.72
CA ASP A 122 12.78 -10.18 11.31
C ASP A 122 13.64 -11.07 12.23
N THR A 123 13.39 -12.37 12.20
CA THR A 123 14.31 -13.37 12.73
C THR A 123 15.09 -13.83 11.53
N ALA A 124 16.17 -13.10 11.24
CA ALA A 124 17.29 -13.67 10.50
C ALA A 124 17.61 -15.03 11.15
N HIS A 125 17.25 -16.12 10.48
CA HIS A 125 17.58 -17.46 10.93
C HIS A 125 19.07 -17.66 10.66
N ILE A 126 19.90 -17.23 11.60
CA ILE A 126 21.33 -17.53 11.58
C ILE A 126 21.44 -18.96 12.10
N GLU A 127 21.36 -19.93 11.19
CA GLU A 127 21.86 -21.27 11.47
C GLU A 127 23.38 -21.18 11.60
N SER A 128 23.86 -21.00 12.82
CA SER A 128 25.25 -21.27 13.13
C SER A 128 25.46 -22.78 13.03
N ALA A 129 26.02 -23.24 11.92
CA ALA A 129 26.55 -24.59 11.81
C ALA A 129 27.52 -24.79 12.99
N GLY A 130 27.13 -25.68 13.90
CA GLY A 130 27.85 -25.93 15.15
C GLY A 130 29.35 -26.07 14.91
N SER A 131 30.15 -25.34 15.69
CA SER A 131 31.60 -25.25 15.57
C SER A 131 32.24 -26.64 15.42
N VAL A 132 32.75 -26.95 14.22
CA VAL A 132 33.42 -28.23 13.90
C VAL A 132 34.76 -28.39 14.63
N PHE A 133 35.27 -27.34 15.28
CA PHE A 133 36.54 -27.33 16.01
C PHE A 133 36.40 -27.42 17.54
N ALA A 134 35.30 -27.94 18.07
CA ALA A 134 35.22 -28.28 19.48
C ALA A 134 36.16 -29.47 19.77
N ARG A 135 37.31 -29.18 20.40
CA ARG A 135 38.38 -30.10 20.82
C ARG A 135 37.89 -31.27 21.71
N ASP A 136 36.66 -31.20 22.22
CA ASP A 136 36.02 -32.24 23.03
C ASP A 136 35.54 -33.45 22.20
N LYS A 137 35.34 -33.29 20.88
CA LYS A 137 34.87 -34.37 19.97
C LYS A 137 35.96 -35.04 19.13
N SER A 138 37.24 -34.72 19.35
CA SER A 138 38.36 -35.36 18.64
C SER A 138 38.73 -36.69 19.29
N THR A 139 37.90 -37.72 19.14
CA THR A 139 38.30 -39.10 19.43
C THR A 139 38.96 -39.70 18.18
N GLY A 140 40.22 -39.35 17.97
CA GLY A 140 41.09 -39.97 16.97
C GLY A 140 42.13 -40.87 17.63
N PHE A 141 42.03 -42.17 17.36
CA PHE A 141 43.06 -43.20 17.53
C PHE A 141 44.40 -42.73 16.95
N ILE A 142 45.51 -42.79 17.70
CA ILE A 142 46.53 -43.86 17.81
C ILE A 142 47.47 -43.54 18.98
#